data_AF-A0A3C0XHF4-F1
#
_entry.id   AF-A0A3C0XHF4-F1
#
_cell.length_a   1.000
_cell.length_b   1.000
_cell.length_c   1.000
_cell.angle_alpha   90.00
_cell.angle_beta   90.00
_cell.angle_gamma   90.00
#
_symmetry.space_group_name_H-M   'P 1'
#
loop_
_entity.id
_entity.type
_entity.pdbx_description
1 polymer ?
#
loop_
_entity_poly.entity_id
_entity_poly.type
_entity_poly.pdbx_seq_one_letter_code
_entity_poly.pdbx_strand_id
1 'polypeptide(L)'
;MRLPTDGRLLVGPDGEGVKLGWIRLKDGPLAVSAQRLDVPGIVRVDMADTYGNRGLWISGIRVPAAGCSSVSGSVAGGAALTFVTRVAAR
;
A
#
# COMPACT_ATOMS: atom_id res chain seq x y z
N MET A 1 1.75 -8.02 13.43
CA MET A 1 1.32 -8.29 12.04
C MET A 1 2.55 -8.69 11.24
N ARG A 2 2.61 -9.89 10.66
CA ARG A 2 3.70 -10.29 9.74
C ARG A 2 3.25 -10.03 8.32
N LEU A 3 4.11 -9.42 7.51
CA LEU A 3 3.88 -9.27 6.08
C LEU A 3 3.89 -10.66 5.40
N PRO A 4 3.21 -10.84 4.26
CA PRO A 4 3.27 -12.07 3.48
C PRO A 4 4.73 -12.40 3.12
N THR A 5 5.16 -13.63 3.38
CA THR A 5 6.54 -14.07 3.12
C THR A 5 6.85 -14.26 1.65
N ASP A 6 5.83 -14.40 0.80
CA ASP A 6 5.94 -14.47 -0.66
C ASP A 6 5.77 -13.10 -1.34
N GLY A 7 5.65 -12.03 -0.54
CA GLY A 7 5.50 -10.66 -1.04
C GLY A 7 4.13 -10.36 -1.67
N ARG A 8 3.12 -11.22 -1.48
CA ARG A 8 1.77 -11.05 -2.04
C ARG A 8 0.72 -10.83 -0.97
N LEU A 9 0.07 -9.68 -1.01
CA LEU A 9 -1.12 -9.41 -0.20
C LEU A 9 -2.39 -9.72 -1.00
N LEU A 10 -3.18 -10.68 -0.52
CA LEU A 10 -4.48 -11.04 -1.10
C LEU A 10 -5.54 -10.02 -0.68
N VAL A 11 -6.29 -9.51 -1.66
CA VAL A 11 -7.43 -8.62 -1.45
C VAL A 11 -8.70 -9.36 -1.89
N GLY A 12 -9.79 -9.20 -1.13
CA GLY A 12 -11.07 -9.86 -1.40
C GLY A 12 -11.63 -9.59 -2.81
N PRO A 13 -12.58 -10.42 -3.27
CA PRO A 13 -12.99 -10.53 -4.68
C PRO A 13 -13.70 -9.31 -5.29
N ASP A 14 -13.89 -8.23 -4.52
CA ASP A 14 -14.68 -7.06 -4.92
C ASP A 14 -13.86 -5.78 -5.09
N GLY A 15 -12.52 -5.87 -5.02
CA GLY A 15 -11.66 -4.70 -5.26
C GLY A 15 -11.86 -3.55 -4.26
N GLU A 16 -12.54 -3.80 -3.12
CA GLU A 16 -12.79 -2.83 -2.05
C GLU A 16 -11.48 -2.28 -1.44
N GLY A 17 -10.37 -2.95 -1.75
CA GLY A 17 -9.04 -2.51 -1.37
C GLY A 17 -8.60 -3.11 -0.04
N VAL A 18 -7.52 -2.58 0.49
CA VAL A 18 -6.93 -3.04 1.74
C VAL A 18 -6.41 -1.87 2.55
N LYS A 19 -6.45 -2.00 3.89
CA LYS A 19 -5.79 -1.07 4.79
C LYS A 19 -4.38 -1.56 5.09
N LEU A 20 -3.41 -0.66 5.02
CA LEU A 20 -2.01 -0.94 5.31
C LEU A 20 -1.53 -0.08 6.46
N GLY A 21 -0.96 -0.71 7.48
CA GLY A 21 -0.27 -0.02 8.56
C GLY A 21 1.20 0.20 8.22
N TRP A 22 1.65 1.44 8.33
CA TRP A 22 3.04 1.85 8.18
C TRP A 22 3.58 2.28 9.53
N ILE A 23 4.69 1.66 9.97
CA ILE A 23 5.37 2.05 11.20
C ILE A 23 6.61 2.86 10.83
N ARG A 24 6.54 4.18 11.01
CA ARG A 24 7.68 5.07 10.81
C ARG A 24 8.56 5.09 12.05
N LEU A 25 9.78 4.55 11.92
CA LEU A 25 10.83 4.65 12.93
C LEU A 25 11.71 5.90 12.75
N LYS A 26 11.49 6.66 11.69
CA LYS A 26 12.12 7.94 11.40
C LYS A 26 11.03 9.00 11.27
N ASP A 27 11.31 10.21 11.74
CA ASP A 27 10.36 11.31 11.71
C ASP A 27 10.19 11.87 10.29
N GLY A 28 9.00 12.36 9.99
CA GLY A 28 8.69 13.05 8.74
C GLY A 28 7.40 12.56 8.07
N PRO A 29 6.96 13.25 7.00
CA PRO A 29 5.75 12.88 6.28
C PRO A 29 5.90 11.50 5.62
N LEU A 30 4.83 10.70 5.68
CA LEU A 30 4.74 9.45 4.94
C LEU A 30 4.28 9.74 3.51
N ALA A 31 5.09 9.36 2.53
CA ALA A 31 4.66 9.28 1.14
C ALA A 31 4.27 7.83 0.83
N VAL A 32 3.09 7.62 0.26
CA VAL A 32 2.65 6.31 -0.24
C VAL A 32 2.25 6.46 -1.70
N SER A 33 2.77 5.58 -2.55
CA SER A 33 2.40 5.50 -3.96
C SER A 33 2.02 4.08 -4.33
N ALA A 34 1.17 3.96 -5.35
CA ALA A 34 0.77 2.68 -5.90
C ALA A 34 0.60 2.76 -7.41
N GLN A 35 0.89 1.66 -8.10
CA GLN A 35 0.74 1.56 -9.55
C GLN A 35 0.44 0.13 -9.97
N ARG A 36 -0.27 -0.02 -11.08
CA ARG A 36 -0.46 -1.33 -11.73
C ARG A 36 0.86 -1.84 -12.30
N LEU A 37 1.05 -3.16 -12.28
CA LEU A 37 2.23 -3.81 -12.83
C LEU A 37 1.96 -4.61 -14.10
N ASP A 38 0.72 -5.04 -14.30
CA ASP A 38 0.37 -6.06 -15.30
C ASP A 38 -0.58 -5.57 -16.40
N VAL A 39 -1.54 -4.72 -16.07
CA VAL A 39 -2.45 -4.10 -17.03
C VAL A 39 -2.59 -2.60 -16.77
N PRO A 40 -2.94 -1.80 -17.79
CA PRO A 40 -3.24 -0.39 -17.59
C PRO A 40 -4.36 -0.16 -16.56
N GLY A 41 -4.19 0.84 -15.71
CA GLY A 41 -5.20 1.22 -14.73
C GLY A 41 -4.65 2.08 -13.61
N ILE A 42 -5.55 2.62 -12.80
CA ILE A 42 -5.21 3.46 -11.64
C ILE A 42 -5.39 2.64 -10.36
N VAL A 43 -4.41 2.75 -9.46
CA VAL A 43 -4.52 2.32 -8.07
C VAL A 43 -4.66 3.57 -7.22
N ARG A 44 -5.69 3.63 -6.37
CA ARG A 44 -5.91 4.81 -5.51
C ARG A 44 -5.29 4.59 -4.14
N VAL A 45 -4.59 5.60 -3.66
CA VAL A 45 -4.04 5.66 -2.31
C VAL A 45 -4.82 6.71 -1.54
N ASP A 46 -5.51 6.28 -0.50
CA ASP A 46 -6.25 7.15 0.40
C ASP A 46 -5.42 7.35 1.67
N MET A 47 -5.06 8.61 1.93
CA MET A 47 -4.28 9.03 3.09
C MET A 47 -5.15 9.93 3.96
N ALA A 48 -5.21 9.69 5.27
CA ALA A 48 -5.74 10.67 6.22
C ALA A 48 -4.60 11.59 6.68
N ASP A 49 -4.84 12.88 6.82
CA ASP A 49 -3.88 13.93 7.18
C ASP A 49 -3.68 14.12 8.70
N THR A 50 -4.40 13.36 9.52
CA THR A 50 -4.46 13.55 10.98
C THR A 50 -3.42 12.78 11.79
N TYR A 51 -2.52 12.04 11.15
CA TYR A 51 -1.48 11.30 11.84
C TYR A 51 -0.28 12.19 12.20
N GLY A 52 0.36 11.90 13.35
CA GLY A 52 1.54 12.62 13.81
C GLY A 52 2.78 12.43 12.91
N ASN A 53 3.92 12.96 13.34
CA ASN A 53 5.17 12.92 12.55
C ASN A 53 5.97 11.61 12.67
N ARG A 54 5.55 10.66 13.52
CA ARG A 54 6.23 9.37 13.81
C ARG A 54 5.20 8.29 14.17
N GLY A 55 5.60 7.03 14.13
CA GLY A 55 4.78 5.90 14.60
C GLY A 55 3.84 5.36 13.52
N LEU A 56 2.70 4.82 13.96
CA LEU A 56 1.72 4.17 13.07
C LEU A 56 0.98 5.20 12.21
N TRP A 57 0.85 4.90 10.92
CA TRP A 57 -0.07 5.55 9.98
C TRP A 57 -0.81 4.46 9.20
N ILE A 58 -2.11 4.63 8.97
CA ILE A 58 -2.90 3.70 8.14
C ILE A 58 -3.28 4.36 6.81
N SER A 59 -2.98 3.70 5.70
CA SER A 59 -3.44 4.10 4.35
C SER A 59 -4.50 3.13 3.84
N GLY A 60 -5.43 3.61 3.01
CA GLY A 60 -6.30 2.77 2.19
C GLY A 60 -5.69 2.60 0.79
N ILE A 61 -5.65 1.37 0.27
CA ILE A 61 -5.25 1.09 -1.12
C ILE A 61 -6.44 0.48 -1.84
N ARG A 62 -6.97 1.17 -2.85
CA ARG A 62 -8.08 0.68 -3.66
C ARG A 62 -7.57 0.21 -5.03
N VAL A 63 -7.83 -1.05 -5.32
CA VAL A 63 -7.41 -1.74 -6.56
C VAL A 63 -8.66 -2.15 -7.31
N PRO A 64 -9.10 -1.40 -8.35
CA PRO A 64 -10.43 -1.54 -8.93
C PRO A 64 -10.59 -2.75 -9.86
N ALA A 65 -9.52 -3.48 -10.16
CA ALA A 65 -9.55 -4.62 -11.07
C ALA A 65 -8.58 -5.71 -10.63
N ALA A 66 -8.87 -6.95 -11.03
CA ALA A 66 -7.99 -8.09 -10.82
C ALA A 66 -6.59 -7.85 -11.41
N GLY A 67 -5.57 -8.47 -10.82
CA GLY A 67 -4.18 -8.37 -11.25
C GLY A 67 -3.21 -7.93 -10.15
N CYS A 68 -2.04 -7.46 -10.58
CA CYS A 68 -0.91 -7.09 -9.74
C CYS A 68 -0.70 -5.58 -9.67
N SER A 69 -0.39 -5.08 -8.48
CA SER A 69 0.01 -3.68 -8.27
C SER A 69 1.19 -3.61 -7.30
N SER A 70 2.11 -2.67 -7.49
CA SER A 70 3.12 -2.35 -6.48
C SER A 70 2.58 -1.25 -5.56
N VAL A 71 2.84 -1.38 -4.26
CA VAL A 71 2.62 -0.32 -3.27
C VAL A 71 3.94 -0.03 -2.58
N SER A 72 4.31 1.25 -2.51
CA SER A 72 5.55 1.73 -1.91
C SER A 72 5.25 2.79 -0.87
N GLY A 73 5.86 2.66 0.31
CA GLY A 73 5.83 3.69 1.36
C GLY A 73 7.24 4.15 1.71
N SER A 74 7.42 5.45 1.91
CA SER A 74 8.72 6.03 2.27
C SER A 74 8.58 7.29 3.11
N VAL A 75 9.69 7.63 3.77
CA VAL A 75 9.91 8.91 4.45
C VAL A 75 11.18 9.55 3.86
N ALA A 76 11.28 10.88 3.90
CA ALA A 76 12.42 11.58 3.32
C ALA A 76 13.76 11.09 3.89
N GLY A 77 14.70 10.73 3.00
CA GLY A 77 16.00 10.16 3.36
C GLY A 77 15.93 8.81 4.07
N GLY A 78 14.83 8.06 3.92
CA GLY A 78 14.71 6.66 4.33
C GLY A 78 14.61 5.75 3.11
N ALA A 79 14.87 4.45 3.31
CA ALA A 79 14.62 3.44 2.30
C ALA A 79 13.11 3.25 2.08
N ALA A 80 12.70 2.99 0.85
CA ALA A 80 11.32 2.64 0.56
C ALA A 80 11.04 1.18 0.98
N LEU A 81 9.85 0.95 1.52
CA LEU A 81 9.28 -0.39 1.68
C LEU A 81 8.28 -0.62 0.56
N THR A 82 8.54 -1.63 -0.27
CA THR A 82 7.71 -1.96 -1.44
C THR A 82 7.24 -3.40 -1.38
N PHE A 83 5.99 -3.63 -1.76
CA PHE A 83 5.42 -4.96 -1.91
C PHE A 83 4.42 -5.02 -3.06
N VAL A 84 4.07 -6.24 -3.47
CA VAL A 84 3.11 -6.49 -4.53
C VAL A 84 1.77 -6.90 -3.92
N THR A 85 0.70 -6.22 -4.31
CA THR A 85 -0.67 -6.64 -4.02
C THR A 85 -1.20 -7.44 -5.21
N ARG A 86 -1.86 -8.56 -4.93
CA ARG A 86 -2.46 -9.42 -5.95
C ARG A 86 -3.95 -9.56 -5.66
N VAL A 87 -4.77 -9.04 -6.57
CA VAL A 87 -6.22 -9.24 -6.56
C VAL A 87 -6.54 -10.41 -7.47
N ALA A 88 -7.11 -11.47 -6.92
CA ALA A 88 -7.53 -12.63 -7.72
C ALA A 88 -8.75 -12.27 -8.57
N ALA A 89 -8.80 -12.76 -9.81
CA ALA A 89 -10.04 -12.80 -10.57
C ALA A 89 -10.99 -13.82 -9.93
N ARG A 90 -12.30 -13.60 -10.03
CA ARG A 90 -13.31 -14.58 -9.63
C ARG A 90 -13.23 -15.83 -10.50
#